data_AF-A0A437PM76-F1
#
_entry.id   AF-A0A437PM76-F1
#
_cell.length_a   1.000
_cell.length_b   1.000
_cell.length_c   1.000
_cell.angle_alpha   90.00
_cell.angle_beta   90.00
_cell.angle_gamma   90.00
#
_symmetry.space_group_name_H-M   'P 1'
#
loop_
_entity.id
_entity.type
_entity.pdbx_description
1 polymer ?
#
loop_
_entity_poly.entity_id
_entity_poly.type
_entity_poly.pdbx_seq_one_letter_code
_entity_poly.pdbx_strand_id
1 'polypeptide(L)'
;MKKVAIQFPKLFFILAITAFIAISCQKDSSLVPSPTIQVNAPVFGVKGELVQLKAILSAEAGIEYVVVYKNGIAFDVQNFVGQKSVEYLKSYQIEDLPSGSKINFTFQATDQNGKSSQVKLLELMVK
;
A
#
# COMPACT_ATOMS: atom_id res chain seq x y z
N MET A 1 37.95 -27.52 -69.27
CA MET A 1 38.13 -26.05 -69.10
C MET A 1 36.77 -25.43 -68.79
N LYS A 2 36.55 -24.95 -67.57
CA LYS A 2 35.35 -24.18 -67.22
C LYS A 2 35.78 -23.07 -66.27
N LYS A 3 35.79 -21.83 -66.77
CA LYS A 3 36.30 -20.65 -66.10
C LYS A 3 35.36 -20.27 -64.96
N VAL A 4 35.86 -20.25 -63.73
CA VAL A 4 35.19 -19.66 -62.57
C VAL A 4 35.44 -18.15 -62.65
N ALA A 5 34.39 -17.39 -62.96
CA ALA A 5 34.45 -15.94 -62.96
C ALA A 5 34.09 -15.44 -61.55
N ILE A 6 35.12 -15.16 -60.74
CA ILE A 6 34.99 -14.37 -59.51
C ILE A 6 35.05 -12.90 -59.94
N GLN A 7 33.97 -12.16 -59.71
CA GLN A 7 33.91 -10.71 -59.89
C GLN A 7 33.27 -10.11 -58.63
N PHE A 8 34.13 -9.59 -57.76
CA PHE A 8 33.76 -8.70 -56.66
C PHE A 8 33.73 -7.26 -57.19
N PRO A 9 32.59 -6.54 -57.12
CA PRO A 9 32.63 -5.09 -57.04
C PRO A 9 32.35 -4.64 -55.60
N LYS A 10 33.24 -3.77 -55.15
CA LYS A 10 33.24 -3.07 -53.87
C LYS A 10 32.01 -2.16 -53.76
N LEU A 11 31.50 -2.10 -52.52
CA LEU A 11 31.01 -0.89 -51.85
C LEU A 11 29.77 -0.24 -52.46
N PHE A 12 28.61 -0.32 -51.79
CA PHE A 12 27.72 0.82 -51.48
C PHE A 12 26.49 0.34 -50.69
N PHE A 13 26.04 1.20 -49.76
CA PHE A 13 24.76 1.20 -49.03
C PHE A 13 24.58 0.19 -47.87
N ILE A 14 24.79 0.55 -46.60
CA ILE A 14 24.03 1.48 -45.73
C ILE A 14 22.60 0.97 -45.42
N LEU A 15 22.44 0.55 -44.15
CA LEU A 15 21.28 0.76 -43.25
C LEU A 15 19.99 -0.04 -43.47
N ALA A 16 19.72 -0.97 -42.54
CA ALA A 16 18.37 -1.26 -42.02
C ALA A 16 18.47 -2.02 -40.68
N ILE A 17 18.89 -1.32 -39.62
CA ILE A 17 18.62 -1.73 -38.24
C ILE A 17 17.19 -1.28 -37.95
N THR A 18 16.20 -2.12 -38.19
CA THR A 18 14.83 -1.84 -37.73
C THR A 18 14.74 -2.23 -36.26
N ALA A 19 14.99 -1.25 -35.42
CA ALA A 19 14.70 -1.28 -34.00
C ALA A 19 13.21 -1.62 -33.80
N PHE A 20 12.95 -2.74 -33.13
CA PHE A 20 11.73 -2.88 -32.34
C PHE A 20 11.80 -1.80 -31.26
N ILE A 21 11.23 -0.63 -31.54
CA ILE A 21 10.84 0.32 -30.52
C ILE A 21 9.72 -0.38 -29.75
N ALA A 22 10.10 -1.10 -28.70
CA ALA A 22 9.20 -1.41 -27.62
C ALA A 22 8.59 -0.07 -27.20
N ILE A 23 7.28 0.05 -27.39
CA ILE A 23 6.46 1.07 -26.76
C ILE A 23 6.58 0.79 -25.26
N SER A 24 7.67 1.24 -24.64
CA SER A 24 7.76 1.38 -23.21
C SER A 24 6.77 2.47 -22.88
N CYS A 25 5.59 2.03 -22.47
CA CYS A 25 4.55 2.84 -21.87
C CYS A 25 5.13 3.50 -20.62
N GLN A 26 5.87 4.60 -20.79
CA GLN A 26 6.09 5.54 -19.71
C GLN A 26 4.83 6.38 -19.63
N LYS A 27 3.76 5.75 -19.11
CA LYS A 27 2.64 6.49 -18.56
C LYS A 27 3.22 7.16 -17.33
N ASP A 28 3.55 8.44 -17.45
CA ASP A 28 4.06 9.29 -16.38
C ASP A 28 3.23 9.01 -15.12
N SER A 29 3.83 8.23 -14.24
CA SER A 29 3.23 7.82 -13.00
C SER A 29 3.39 9.02 -12.10
N SER A 30 2.39 9.91 -12.11
CA SER A 30 2.27 10.96 -11.12
C SER A 30 2.64 10.36 -9.76
N LEU A 31 3.77 10.81 -9.20
CA LEU A 31 4.42 10.25 -8.01
C LEU A 31 3.64 10.61 -6.74
N VAL A 32 2.31 10.48 -6.77
CA VAL A 32 1.47 10.72 -5.61
C VAL A 32 1.92 9.74 -4.52
N PRO A 33 2.35 10.21 -3.34
CA PRO A 33 2.85 9.34 -2.29
C PRO A 33 1.75 8.39 -1.80
N SER A 34 2.17 7.22 -1.31
CA SER A 34 1.25 6.28 -0.66
C SER A 34 0.61 6.91 0.60
N PRO A 35 -0.55 6.40 1.02
CA PRO A 35 -1.19 6.85 2.26
C PRO A 35 -0.27 6.68 3.48
N THR A 36 -0.48 7.54 4.47
CA THR A 36 0.21 7.51 5.76
C THR A 36 -0.79 7.30 6.89
N ILE A 37 -0.35 6.61 7.93
CA ILE A 37 -1.15 6.31 9.12
C ILE A 37 -0.41 6.79 10.35
N GLN A 38 -1.09 7.59 11.17
CA GLN A 38 -0.63 7.97 12.50
C GLN A 38 -1.55 7.32 13.53
N VAL A 39 -0.94 6.60 14.47
CA VAL A 39 -1.62 6.05 15.66
C VAL A 39 -0.98 6.67 16.89
N ASN A 40 -1.79 6.86 17.93
CA ASN A 40 -1.30 7.38 19.20
C ASN A 40 -0.53 6.32 19.99
N ALA A 41 -0.06 6.70 21.18
CA ALA A 41 0.55 5.80 22.15
C ALA A 41 -0.32 4.56 22.45
N PRO A 42 0.27 3.48 23.01
CA PRO A 42 -0.47 2.28 23.37
C PRO A 42 -1.70 2.59 24.23
N VAL A 43 -2.78 1.84 23.98
CA VAL A 43 -4.02 1.95 24.75
C VAL A 43 -3.94 0.99 25.93
N PHE A 44 -4.49 1.40 27.07
CA PHE A 44 -4.57 0.57 28.26
C PHE A 44 -6.02 0.50 28.72
N GLY A 45 -6.45 -0.65 29.23
CA GLY A 45 -7.76 -0.79 29.83
C GLY A 45 -7.89 -2.11 30.57
N VAL A 46 -8.99 -2.27 31.29
CA VAL A 46 -9.30 -3.51 32.03
C VAL A 46 -10.32 -4.34 31.29
N LYS A 47 -10.43 -5.63 31.64
CA LYS A 47 -11.47 -6.53 31.13
C LYS A 47 -12.86 -5.87 31.14
N GLY A 48 -13.59 -6.00 30.04
CA GLY A 48 -14.96 -5.53 29.88
C GLY A 48 -15.11 -4.03 29.58
N GLU A 49 -14.03 -3.25 29.69
CA GLU A 49 -14.02 -1.83 29.37
C GLU A 49 -14.13 -1.59 27.86
N LEU A 50 -14.83 -0.51 27.48
CA LEU A 50 -14.85 0.00 26.11
C LEU A 50 -13.70 0.98 25.94
N VAL A 51 -12.72 0.62 25.12
CA VAL A 51 -11.64 1.53 24.72
C VAL A 51 -11.84 2.02 23.29
N GLN A 52 -11.27 3.17 22.98
CA GLN A 52 -11.34 3.75 21.65
C GLN A 52 -10.04 3.50 20.88
N LEU A 53 -10.14 2.81 19.75
CA LEU A 53 -9.08 2.68 18.77
C LEU A 53 -9.13 3.89 17.84
N LYS A 54 -8.02 4.61 17.73
CA LYS A 54 -7.92 5.84 16.94
C LYS A 54 -6.71 5.80 16.01
N ALA A 55 -6.93 6.16 14.75
CA ALA A 55 -5.88 6.38 13.76
C ALA A 55 -6.24 7.57 12.86
N ILE A 56 -5.24 8.38 12.50
CA ILE A 56 -5.37 9.45 11.51
C ILE A 56 -4.77 8.94 10.20
N LEU A 57 -5.58 8.93 9.15
CA LEU A 57 -5.23 8.47 7.82
C LEU A 57 -5.08 9.68 6.91
N SER A 58 -4.00 9.75 6.13
CA SER A 58 -3.77 10.86 5.19
C SER A 58 -3.24 10.36 3.85
N ALA A 59 -3.85 10.79 2.76
CA ALA A 59 -3.43 10.49 1.39
C ALA A 59 -3.74 11.66 0.44
N GLU A 60 -2.78 12.02 -0.41
CA GLU A 60 -2.96 13.12 -1.38
C GLU A 60 -4.03 12.79 -2.44
N ALA A 61 -4.13 11.52 -2.83
CA ALA A 61 -5.15 10.99 -3.73
C ALA A 61 -6.52 10.79 -3.08
N GLY A 62 -6.63 10.99 -1.76
CA GLY A 62 -7.84 10.69 -0.99
C GLY A 62 -7.90 9.23 -0.55
N ILE A 63 -8.41 8.99 0.66
CA ILE A 63 -8.53 7.64 1.23
C ILE A 63 -9.75 6.93 0.61
N GLU A 64 -9.58 5.68 0.21
CA GLU A 64 -10.65 4.79 -0.24
C GLU A 64 -11.17 3.94 0.92
N TYR A 65 -10.29 3.22 1.61
CA TYR A 65 -10.67 2.43 2.79
C TYR A 65 -9.49 2.20 3.73
N VAL A 66 -9.82 1.75 4.94
CA VAL A 66 -8.86 1.19 5.91
C VAL A 66 -9.29 -0.21 6.30
N VAL A 67 -8.33 -1.13 6.38
CA VAL A 67 -8.52 -2.45 6.98
C VAL A 67 -7.79 -2.46 8.32
N VAL A 68 -8.48 -2.98 9.33
CA VAL A 68 -7.94 -3.18 10.67
C VAL A 68 -7.92 -4.67 10.96
N TYR A 69 -6.78 -5.17 11.42
CA TYR A 69 -6.63 -6.54 11.88
C TYR A 69 -6.42 -6.56 13.39
N LYS A 70 -7.04 -7.51 14.07
CA LYS A 70 -6.79 -7.83 15.48
C LYS A 70 -5.97 -9.11 15.54
N ASN A 71 -4.75 -9.02 16.07
CA ASN A 71 -3.82 -10.16 16.16
C ASN A 71 -3.65 -10.89 14.81
N GLY A 72 -3.61 -10.13 13.70
CA GLY A 72 -3.45 -10.65 12.35
C GLY A 72 -4.75 -11.15 11.67
N ILE A 73 -5.88 -11.16 12.37
CA ILE A 73 -7.18 -11.56 11.83
C ILE A 73 -7.98 -10.32 11.45
N ALA A 74 -8.66 -10.32 10.30
CA ALA A 74 -9.50 -9.22 9.88
C ALA A 74 -10.53 -8.87 10.96
N PHE A 75 -10.54 -7.60 11.39
CA PHE A 75 -11.36 -7.12 12.49
C PHE A 75 -12.37 -6.07 12.02
N ASP A 76 -11.94 -5.14 11.17
CA ASP A 76 -12.83 -4.11 10.63
C ASP A 76 -12.37 -3.65 9.25
N VAL A 77 -13.32 -3.17 8.46
CA VAL A 77 -13.05 -2.44 7.21
C VAL A 77 -13.96 -1.23 7.16
N GLN A 78 -13.39 -0.04 6.97
CA GLN A 78 -14.14 1.19 6.84
C GLN A 78 -13.82 1.87 5.51
N ASN A 79 -14.86 2.11 4.72
CA ASN A 79 -14.78 2.82 3.44
C ASN A 79 -14.96 4.33 3.65
N PHE A 80 -14.33 5.10 2.78
CA PHE A 80 -14.33 6.56 2.75
C PHE A 80 -14.65 7.05 1.32
N VAL A 81 -14.90 8.35 1.19
CA VAL A 81 -15.33 8.98 -0.08
C VAL A 81 -14.22 9.85 -0.68
N GLY A 82 -12.95 9.46 -0.49
CA GLY A 82 -11.81 10.16 -1.08
C GLY A 82 -11.33 11.39 -0.30
N GLN A 83 -11.69 11.53 0.97
CA GLN A 83 -11.14 12.61 1.81
C GLN A 83 -9.62 12.45 1.97
N LYS A 84 -8.88 13.57 1.91
CA LYS A 84 -7.42 13.56 1.99
C LYS A 84 -6.85 13.30 3.39
N SER A 85 -7.63 13.60 4.42
CA SER A 85 -7.33 13.26 5.80
C SER A 85 -8.61 12.90 6.54
N VAL A 86 -8.60 11.76 7.23
CA VAL A 86 -9.76 11.23 7.97
C VAL A 86 -9.30 10.59 9.26
N GLU A 87 -10.19 10.60 10.25
CA GLU A 87 -9.99 9.91 11.50
C GLU A 87 -10.78 8.59 11.48
N TYR A 88 -10.09 7.48 11.72
CA TYR A 88 -10.72 6.21 12.06
C TYR A 88 -10.93 6.17 13.57
N LEU A 89 -12.17 5.89 13.99
CA LEU A 89 -12.56 5.71 15.38
C LEU A 89 -13.41 4.44 15.51
N LYS A 90 -12.99 3.54 16.40
CA LYS A 90 -13.75 2.33 16.71
C LYS A 90 -13.72 2.03 18.19
N SER A 91 -14.88 1.81 18.78
CA SER A 91 -14.98 1.29 20.14
C SER A 91 -14.72 -0.22 20.13
N TYR A 92 -13.81 -0.66 21.00
CA TYR A 92 -13.49 -2.06 21.22
C TYR A 92 -13.73 -2.41 22.68
N GLN A 93 -14.51 -3.46 22.93
CA GLN A 93 -14.67 -4.00 24.27
C GLN A 93 -13.53 -4.97 24.55
N ILE A 94 -12.80 -4.74 25.65
CA ILE A 94 -11.72 -5.63 26.06
C ILE A 94 -12.31 -6.97 26.48
N GLU A 95 -11.91 -8.02 25.78
CA GLU A 95 -12.31 -9.40 26.02
C GLU A 95 -11.82 -9.90 27.40
N ASP A 96 -12.31 -11.08 27.79
CA ASP A 96 -11.88 -11.76 29.01
C ASP A 96 -10.47 -12.35 28.86
N LEU A 97 -9.47 -11.48 28.85
CA LEU A 97 -8.06 -11.82 28.80
C LEU A 97 -7.37 -11.54 30.15
N PRO A 98 -6.36 -12.33 30.53
CA PRO A 98 -5.56 -12.05 31.73
C PRO A 98 -4.89 -10.68 31.68
N SER A 99 -4.71 -10.07 32.86
CA SER A 99 -3.85 -8.88 33.01
C SER A 99 -2.44 -9.14 32.45
N GLY A 100 -1.88 -8.14 31.78
CA GLY A 100 -0.62 -8.23 31.04
C GLY A 100 -0.75 -8.74 29.60
N SER A 101 -1.94 -9.20 29.18
CA SER A 101 -2.18 -9.59 27.79
C SER A 101 -2.04 -8.40 26.85
N LYS A 102 -1.54 -8.66 25.65
CA LYS A 102 -1.45 -7.68 24.56
C LYS A 102 -2.41 -8.03 23.44
N ILE A 103 -3.09 -7.02 22.92
CA ILE A 103 -3.89 -7.11 21.71
C ILE A 103 -3.27 -6.16 20.68
N ASN A 104 -2.91 -6.70 19.53
CA ASN A 104 -2.26 -5.94 18.46
C ASN A 104 -3.29 -5.56 17.40
N PHE A 105 -3.58 -4.27 17.28
CA PHE A 105 -4.38 -3.74 16.19
C PHE A 105 -3.46 -3.19 15.11
N THR A 106 -3.55 -3.74 13.91
CA THR A 106 -2.78 -3.25 12.76
C THR A 106 -3.69 -2.60 11.73
N PHE A 107 -3.26 -1.45 11.22
CA PHE A 107 -4.01 -0.62 10.27
C PHE A 107 -3.29 -0.61 8.94
N GLN A 108 -4.03 -0.77 7.85
CA GLN A 108 -3.55 -0.57 6.49
C GLN A 108 -4.60 0.22 5.70
N ALA A 109 -4.20 1.36 5.14
CA ALA A 109 -5.08 2.22 4.37
C ALA A 109 -4.77 2.10 2.87
N THR A 110 -5.79 2.22 2.03
CA THR A 110 -5.67 2.27 0.57
C THR A 110 -6.27 3.59 0.07
N ASP A 111 -5.59 4.26 -0.87
CA ASP A 111 -6.11 5.45 -1.54
C ASP A 111 -6.97 5.13 -2.78
N GLN A 112 -7.61 6.15 -3.33
CA GLN A 112 -8.42 6.07 -4.55
C GLN A 112 -7.63 5.62 -5.81
N ASN A 113 -6.29 5.59 -5.74
CA ASN A 113 -5.44 5.08 -6.82
C ASN A 113 -4.99 3.63 -6.57
N GLY A 114 -5.50 2.97 -5.53
CA GLY A 114 -5.15 1.61 -5.15
C GLY A 114 -3.78 1.47 -4.46
N LYS A 115 -3.14 2.56 -4.03
CA LYS A 115 -1.87 2.49 -3.29
C LYS A 115 -2.14 2.23 -1.81
N SER A 116 -1.47 1.22 -1.26
CA SER A 116 -1.56 0.91 0.16
C SER A 116 -0.48 1.61 0.99
N SER A 117 -0.82 1.92 2.24
CA SER A 117 0.12 2.42 3.24
C SER A 117 1.07 1.33 3.75
N GLN A 118 2.12 1.75 4.46
CA GLN A 118 2.76 0.88 5.43
C GLN A 118 1.77 0.51 6.54
N VAL A 119 1.92 -0.70 7.10
CA VAL A 119 1.10 -1.16 8.22
C VAL A 119 1.54 -0.44 9.50
N LYS A 120 0.57 0.07 10.26
CA LYS A 120 0.83 0.69 11.56
C LYS A 120 0.24 -0.13 12.69
N LEU A 121 1.00 -0.34 13.77
CA LEU A 121 0.59 -1.09 14.96
C LEU A 121 0.14 -0.14 16.07
N LEU A 122 -1.04 -0.41 16.63
CA LEU A 122 -1.49 0.09 17.92
C LEU A 122 -1.56 -1.09 18.89
N GLU A 123 -0.73 -1.07 19.93
CA GLU A 123 -0.81 -2.06 21.01
C GLU A 123 -1.88 -1.64 22.02
N LEU A 124 -2.71 -2.59 22.44
CA LEU A 124 -3.59 -2.48 23.60
C LEU A 124 -3.08 -3.43 24.68
N MET A 125 -2.80 -2.91 25.87
CA MET A 125 -2.38 -3.69 27.03
C MET A 125 -3.54 -3.82 28.02
N VAL A 126 -3.90 -5.07 28.33
CA VAL A 126 -4.88 -5.39 29.36
C VAL A 126 -4.22 -5.21 30.73
N LYS A 127 -4.81 -4.38 31.57
CA LYS A 127 -4.40 -4.15 32.96
C LYS A 127 -5.16 -5.05 33.92
#